data_AF-A0A9E2AAP5-F1
#
_entry.id   AF-A0A9E2AAP5-F1
#
_cell.length_a   1.000
_cell.length_b   1.000
_cell.length_c   1.000
_cell.angle_alpha   90.00
_cell.angle_beta   90.00
_cell.angle_gamma   90.00
#
_symmetry.space_group_name_H-M   'P 1'
#
loop_
_entity.id
_entity.type
_entity.pdbx_description
1 polymer ?
#
loop_
_entity_poly.entity_id
_entity_poly.type
_entity_poly.pdbx_seq_one_letter_code
_entity_poly.pdbx_strand_id
1 'polypeptide(L)'
;MDNTDGMIMVVNRSGSAAENLKELIEFMDAPNVCTATPAKWQQEIGDNRLEAVFIGPDLSDKDVRSLVDDIGKLDPNIPIVMLTEEDQE
;
A
#
# COMPACT_ATOMS: atom_id res chain seq x y z
N MET A 1 5.43 -16.23 -21.42
CA MET A 1 5.00 -14.85 -21.13
C MET A 1 5.06 -14.75 -19.63
N ASP A 2 6.13 -14.17 -19.11
CA ASP A 2 6.30 -13.99 -17.67
C ASP A 2 5.33 -12.88 -17.24
N ASN A 3 4.10 -13.25 -16.92
CA ASN A 3 3.24 -12.42 -16.11
C ASN A 3 3.85 -12.44 -14.70
N THR A 4 4.83 -11.57 -14.47
CA THR A 4 5.07 -11.10 -13.09
C THR A 4 3.91 -10.17 -12.81
N ASP A 5 2.81 -10.78 -12.40
CA ASP A 5 1.60 -10.13 -11.94
C ASP A 5 2.00 -9.11 -10.87
N GLY A 6 1.93 -7.83 -11.21
CA GLY A 6 2.33 -6.78 -10.31
C GLY A 6 1.34 -6.66 -9.15
N MET A 7 1.87 -6.24 -8.00
CA MET A 7 1.15 -6.19 -6.73
C MET A 7 0.88 -4.74 -6.33
N ILE A 8 -0.34 -4.49 -5.88
CA ILE A 8 -0.68 -3.27 -5.15
C ILE A 8 -0.58 -3.56 -3.65
N MET A 9 0.14 -2.71 -2.92
CA MET A 9 0.27 -2.83 -1.47
C MET A 9 -0.62 -1.80 -0.77
N VAL A 10 -1.41 -2.24 0.19
CA VAL A 10 -2.17 -1.40 1.12
C VAL A 10 -1.49 -1.42 2.48
N VAL A 11 -0.90 -0.31 2.90
CA VAL A 11 -0.27 -0.18 4.21
C VAL A 11 -1.20 0.56 5.16
N ASN A 12 -1.71 -0.16 6.17
CA ASN A 12 -2.58 0.41 7.19
C ASN A 12 -2.32 -0.24 8.56
N ARG A 13 -2.54 0.51 9.65
CA ARG A 13 -2.55 -0.04 11.01
C ARG A 13 -3.89 -0.73 11.32
N SER A 14 -4.99 -0.20 10.79
CA SER A 14 -6.32 -0.76 10.94
C SER A 14 -6.54 -1.90 9.95
N GLY A 15 -6.67 -3.13 10.45
CA GLY A 15 -6.90 -4.31 9.61
C GLY A 15 -8.22 -4.25 8.84
N SER A 16 -9.29 -3.71 9.45
CA SER A 16 -10.58 -3.54 8.78
C SER A 16 -10.53 -2.49 7.67
N ALA A 17 -9.84 -1.36 7.90
CA ALA A 17 -9.68 -0.33 6.87
C ALA A 17 -8.78 -0.83 5.73
N ALA A 18 -7.75 -1.62 6.03
CA ALA A 18 -6.90 -2.26 5.03
C ALA A 18 -7.70 -3.22 4.13
N GLU A 19 -8.53 -4.09 4.75
CA GLU A 19 -9.31 -5.07 3.99
C GLU A 19 -10.40 -4.41 3.15
N ASN A 20 -11.10 -3.39 3.68
CA ASN A 20 -12.08 -2.64 2.90
C ASN A 20 -11.45 -1.97 1.66
N LEU A 21 -10.25 -1.39 1.81
CA LEU A 21 -9.55 -0.78 0.69
C LEU A 21 -9.06 -1.83 -0.32
N LYS A 22 -8.60 -2.98 0.17
CA LYS A 22 -8.22 -4.12 -0.66
C LYS A 22 -9.39 -4.60 -1.51
N GLU A 23 -10.55 -4.86 -0.90
CA GLU A 23 -11.77 -5.28 -1.61
C GLU A 23 -12.19 -4.26 -2.68
N LEU A 24 -12.06 -2.96 -2.39
CA LEU A 24 -12.35 -1.90 -3.36
C LEU A 24 -11.39 -1.92 -4.55
N ILE A 25 -10.09 -2.11 -4.31
CA ILE A 25 -9.08 -2.17 -5.37
C ILE A 25 -9.25 -3.44 -6.22
N GLU A 26 -9.50 -4.58 -5.58
CA GLU A 26 -9.78 -5.84 -6.28
C GLU A 26 -11.05 -5.74 -7.14
N PHE A 27 -12.07 -5.02 -6.66
CA PHE A 27 -13.28 -4.72 -7.43
C PHE A 27 -13.00 -3.87 -8.70
N MET A 28 -11.94 -3.06 -8.70
CA MET A 28 -11.51 -2.25 -9.86
C MET A 28 -10.65 -3.03 -10.86
N ASP A 29 -10.70 -4.37 -10.85
CA ASP A 29 -9.97 -5.27 -11.75
C ASP A 29 -8.45 -5.30 -11.52
N ALA A 30 -8.02 -5.03 -10.28
CA ALA A 30 -6.64 -5.22 -9.83
C ALA A 30 -6.56 -6.41 -8.85
N PRO A 31 -6.36 -7.65 -9.32
CA PRO A 31 -6.57 -8.86 -8.51
C PRO A 31 -5.49 -9.14 -7.46
N ASN A 32 -4.32 -8.48 -7.55
CA ASN A 32 -3.16 -8.78 -6.71
C ASN A 32 -2.92 -7.67 -5.70
N VAL A 33 -3.76 -7.64 -4.67
CA VAL A 33 -3.68 -6.64 -3.60
C VAL A 33 -3.28 -7.30 -2.29
N CYS A 34 -2.22 -6.79 -1.68
CA CYS A 34 -1.74 -7.24 -0.39
C CYS A 34 -1.96 -6.16 0.67
N THR A 35 -2.30 -6.55 1.90
CA THR A 35 -2.43 -5.64 3.04
C THR A 35 -1.29 -5.88 4.03
N ALA A 36 -0.73 -4.80 4.57
CA ALA A 36 0.36 -4.90 5.54
C ALA A 36 0.31 -3.77 6.57
N THR A 37 0.98 -4.01 7.69
CA THR A 37 1.33 -2.93 8.62
C THR A 37 2.63 -2.23 8.20
N PRO A 38 2.89 -0.99 8.64
CA PRO A 38 4.14 -0.29 8.34
C PRO A 38 5.41 -1.05 8.74
N ALA A 39 5.33 -1.93 9.74
CA ALA A 39 6.48 -2.72 10.19
C ALA A 39 6.72 -4.00 9.37
N LYS A 40 5.75 -4.44 8.57
CA LYS A 40 5.78 -5.74 7.89
C LYS A 40 5.67 -5.68 6.37
N TRP A 41 5.34 -4.52 5.80
CA TRP A 41 5.10 -4.40 4.34
C TRP A 41 6.22 -4.97 3.47
N GLN A 42 7.49 -4.80 3.84
CA GLN A 42 8.63 -5.39 3.12
C GLN A 42 8.61 -6.92 3.09
N GLN A 43 8.14 -7.56 4.17
CA GLN A 43 8.05 -9.02 4.24
C GLN A 43 6.90 -9.54 3.37
N GLU A 44 5.80 -8.78 3.29
CA GLU A 44 4.60 -9.15 2.54
C GLU A 44 4.79 -9.02 1.01
N ILE A 45 5.68 -8.14 0.55
CA ILE A 45 6.02 -8.04 -0.88
C ILE A 45 6.70 -9.31 -1.39
N GLY A 46 7.61 -9.89 -0.61
CA GLY A 46 8.47 -10.99 -1.07
C GLY A 46 9.23 -10.61 -2.35
N ASP A 47 9.14 -11.47 -3.37
CA ASP A 47 9.76 -11.25 -4.70
C ASP A 47 8.81 -10.56 -5.69
N ASN A 48 7.62 -10.13 -5.26
CA ASN A 48 6.64 -9.52 -6.15
C ASN A 48 7.07 -8.11 -6.56
N ARG A 49 6.76 -7.73 -7.81
CA ARG A 49 6.95 -6.36 -8.28
C ARG A 49 5.82 -5.48 -7.75
N LEU A 50 6.19 -4.40 -7.08
CA LEU A 50 5.26 -3.38 -6.62
C LEU A 50 4.82 -2.47 -7.76
N GLU A 51 3.50 -2.31 -7.93
CA GLU A 51 2.91 -1.41 -8.94
C GLU A 51 2.40 -0.11 -8.34
N ALA A 52 1.91 -0.15 -7.09
CA ALA A 52 1.46 1.03 -6.36
C ALA A 52 1.42 0.73 -4.85
N VAL A 53 1.53 1.78 -4.04
CA VAL A 53 1.32 1.71 -2.59
C VAL A 53 0.19 2.65 -2.19
N PHE A 54 -0.81 2.12 -1.51
CA PHE A 54 -1.84 2.87 -0.82
C PHE A 54 -1.48 2.98 0.66
N ILE A 55 -1.47 4.19 1.18
CA ILE A 55 -1.19 4.47 2.60
C ILE A 55 -2.50 4.89 3.25
N GLY A 56 -2.92 4.14 4.27
CA GLY A 56 -4.12 4.46 5.05
C GLY A 56 -3.97 5.72 5.90
N PRO A 57 -5.10 6.35 6.29
CA PRO A 57 -5.09 7.61 7.03
C PRO A 57 -4.57 7.47 8.47
N ASP A 58 -4.63 6.28 9.04
CA ASP A 58 -4.30 6.01 10.45
C ASP A 58 -2.79 5.95 10.74
N LEU A 59 -1.94 6.28 9.76
CA LEU A 59 -0.49 6.27 9.93
C LEU A 59 0.01 7.60 10.46
N SER A 60 0.97 7.53 11.38
CA SER A 60 1.66 8.74 11.84
C SER A 60 2.54 9.32 10.73
N ASP A 61 2.75 10.64 10.71
CA ASP A 61 3.67 11.29 9.75
C ASP A 61 5.07 10.67 9.72
N LYS A 62 5.52 10.10 10.84
CA LYS A 62 6.80 9.42 10.93
C LYS A 62 6.77 8.11 10.15
N ASP A 63 5.71 7.33 10.29
CA ASP A 63 5.52 6.08 9.54
C ASP A 63 5.40 6.38 8.04
N VAL A 64 4.61 7.40 7.66
CA VAL A 64 4.44 7.82 6.26
C VAL A 64 5.78 8.23 5.65
N ARG A 65 6.56 9.09 6.34
CA ARG A 65 7.89 9.51 5.86
C ARG A 65 8.85 8.33 5.68
N SER A 66 8.88 7.42 6.66
CA SER A 66 9.72 6.23 6.57
C SER A 66 9.31 5.34 5.39
N LEU A 67 8.01 5.13 5.18
CA LEU A 67 7.49 4.35 4.07
C LEU A 67 7.86 4.97 2.72
N VAL A 68 7.62 6.27 2.56
CA VAL A 68 7.96 7.00 1.32
C VAL A 68 9.45 6.91 1.03
N ASP A 69 10.31 7.11 2.03
CA ASP A 69 11.76 7.00 1.87
C ASP A 69 12.18 5.58 1.47
N ASP A 70 11.59 4.56 2.07
CA ASP A 70 11.94 3.16 1.79
C ASP A 70 11.40 2.69 0.44
N ILE A 71 10.19 3.09 0.05
CA ILE A 71 9.63 2.85 -1.29
C ILE A 71 10.49 3.57 -2.34
N GLY A 72 10.90 4.82 -2.08
CA GLY A 72 11.76 5.57 -2.99
C GLY A 72 13.14 4.96 -3.20
N LYS A 73 13.70 4.27 -2.19
CA LYS A 73 14.93 3.48 -2.33
C LYS A 73 14.71 2.20 -3.15
N LEU A 74 13.52 1.61 -3.07
CA LEU A 74 13.16 0.40 -3.80
C LEU A 74 12.97 0.70 -5.29
N ASP A 75 12.05 1.62 -5.62
CA ASP A 75 11.88 2.17 -6.96
C ASP A 75 11.19 3.56 -6.84
N PRO A 76 11.88 4.65 -7.24
CA PRO A 76 11.34 6.00 -7.14
C PRO A 76 10.14 6.27 -8.07
N ASN A 77 9.81 5.35 -8.98
CA ASN A 77 8.68 5.50 -9.89
C ASN A 77 7.41 4.81 -9.40
N ILE A 78 7.43 4.13 -8.24
CA ILE A 78 6.23 3.52 -7.66
C ILE A 78 5.27 4.65 -7.24
N PRO A 79 4.04 4.69 -7.78
CA PRO A 79 3.00 5.60 -7.33
C PRO A 79 2.64 5.34 -5.86
N ILE A 80 2.56 6.43 -5.09
CA ILE A 80 2.10 6.40 -3.69
C ILE A 80 0.80 7.20 -3.61
N VAL A 81 -0.26 6.55 -3.15
CA VAL A 81 -1.58 7.15 -2.91
C VAL A 81 -1.79 7.25 -1.41
N MET A 82 -1.90 8.46 -0.90
CA MET A 82 -2.19 8.70 0.52
C MET A 82 -3.67 8.97 0.69
N LEU A 83 -4.30 8.21 1.59
CA LEU A 83 -5.68 8.46 1.99
C LEU A 83 -5.70 9.40 3.18
N THR A 84 -6.60 10.37 3.14
CA THR A 84 -6.83 11.32 4.22
C THR A 84 -8.28 11.19 4.67
N GLU A 85 -8.51 11.18 5.98
CA GLU A 85 -9.86 11.45 6.48
C GLU A 85 -10.10 12.95 6.32
N GLU A 86 -11.17 13.33 5.61
CA GLU A 86 -11.64 14.71 5.68
C GLU A 86 -12.28 14.90 7.05
N ASP A 87 -11.74 15.82 7.84
CA ASP A 87 -12.44 16.33 9.02
C ASP A 87 -13.80 16.86 8.54
N GLN A 88 -14.89 16.22 8.94
CA GLN A 88 -16.23 16.76 8.73
C GLN A 88 -16.38 17.99 9.63
N GLU A 89 -16.12 19.19 9.08
CA GLU A 89 -16.53 20.48 9.68
C GLU A 89 -18.04 20.70 9.60
#